data_AF-A0A422QNW1-F1
#
_entry.id   AF-A0A422QNW1-F1
#
_cell.length_a   1.000
_cell.length_b   1.000
_cell.length_c   1.000
_cell.angle_alpha   90.00
_cell.angle_beta   90.00
_cell.angle_gamma   90.00
#
_symmetry.space_group_name_H-M   'P 1'
#
loop_
_entity.id
_entity.type
_entity.pdbx_description
1 polymer ?
#
loop_
_entity_poly.entity_id
_entity_poly.type
_entity_poly.pdbx_seq_one_letter_code
_entity_poly.pdbx_strand_id
1 'polypeptide(L)'
;MASASPILPSQSFTENSNTAYTYKFDQAQTGSFVLDFTFSFTGKVGNNDFLGVWFGNEGNNKAYEGPNFGFKANCNENGTCANDLFVRTGGSGGHFLPNSDLKEGVTYHLFAHLYKSTVNGVYDRFDMWLNPTAEEMQSLTGADATAREASSIKSFNTIGIRTANLNDVELHVNAAEVPEPSSVALLGLALAGLALSRRKRA
;
A
#
# COMPACT_ATOMS: atom_id res chain seq x y z
N MET A 1 -20.47 -9.83 5.75
CA MET A 1 -20.63 -9.48 4.33
C MET A 1 -19.26 -9.07 3.85
N ALA A 2 -18.71 -9.72 2.82
CA ALA A 2 -17.49 -9.23 2.19
C ALA A 2 -17.87 -7.96 1.43
N SER A 3 -17.63 -6.79 2.03
CA SER A 3 -17.71 -5.55 1.30
C SER A 3 -16.50 -5.53 0.38
N ALA A 4 -16.72 -5.57 -0.93
CA ALA A 4 -15.70 -5.05 -1.83
C ALA A 4 -15.51 -3.59 -1.40
N SER A 5 -14.35 -3.29 -0.81
CA SER A 5 -14.06 -1.95 -0.34
C SER A 5 -14.10 -0.98 -1.52
N PRO A 6 -14.57 0.25 -1.30
CA PRO A 6 -14.66 1.24 -2.34
C PRO A 6 -13.28 1.47 -2.96
N ILE A 7 -13.23 1.43 -4.29
CA ILE A 7 -12.11 1.91 -5.11
C ILE A 7 -11.76 3.30 -4.57
N LEU A 8 -10.53 3.52 -4.08
CA LEU A 8 -10.10 4.88 -3.79
C LEU A 8 -10.21 5.65 -5.10
N PRO A 9 -11.01 6.72 -5.15
CA PRO A 9 -11.23 7.46 -6.39
C PRO A 9 -9.89 7.92 -6.93
N SER A 10 -9.70 7.84 -8.25
CA SER A 10 -8.50 8.37 -8.90
C SER A 10 -8.24 9.79 -8.41
N GLN A 11 -7.04 10.05 -7.91
CA GLN A 11 -6.62 11.39 -7.48
C GLN A 11 -5.50 11.91 -8.38
N SER A 12 -5.49 13.22 -8.59
CA SER A 12 -4.36 13.97 -9.16
C SER A 12 -3.75 14.86 -8.09
N PHE A 13 -2.42 14.90 -7.98
CA PHE A 13 -1.72 15.79 -7.05
C PHE A 13 -0.63 16.60 -7.74
N THR A 14 -0.58 17.90 -7.42
CA THR A 14 0.45 18.85 -7.89
C THR A 14 1.07 19.66 -6.75
N GLU A 15 0.64 19.41 -5.50
CA GLU A 15 1.06 20.16 -4.32
C GLU A 15 1.61 19.24 -3.24
N ASN A 16 2.39 19.82 -2.32
CA ASN A 16 2.96 19.13 -1.17
C ASN A 16 1.95 19.08 -0.02
N SER A 17 1.66 17.88 0.46
CA SER A 17 0.81 17.71 1.63
C SER A 17 1.18 16.44 2.39
N ASN A 18 1.26 16.54 3.72
CA ASN A 18 1.37 15.38 4.60
C ASN A 18 0.10 14.49 4.57
N THR A 19 -1.02 15.06 4.12
CA THR A 19 -2.36 14.47 4.10
C THR A 19 -3.08 14.95 2.84
N ALA A 20 -2.56 14.60 1.66
CA ALA A 20 -3.12 15.01 0.37
C ALA A 20 -4.49 14.37 0.12
N TYR A 21 -4.68 13.14 0.60
CA TYR A 21 -5.93 12.41 0.59
C TYR A 21 -5.99 11.46 1.80
N THR A 22 -7.19 11.16 2.29
CA THR A 22 -7.40 10.13 3.31
C THR A 22 -8.65 9.34 3.03
N TYR A 23 -8.60 8.05 3.38
CA TYR A 23 -9.76 7.18 3.46
C TYR A 23 -9.81 6.56 4.85
N LYS A 24 -10.99 6.67 5.47
CA LYS A 24 -11.26 6.15 6.81
C LYS A 24 -12.10 4.89 6.70
N PHE A 25 -11.64 3.84 7.36
CA PHE A 25 -12.41 2.60 7.48
C PHE A 25 -13.47 2.73 8.57
N ASP A 26 -14.59 2.03 8.39
CA ASP A 26 -15.65 1.94 9.40
C ASP A 26 -15.18 1.23 10.69
N GLN A 27 -14.14 0.39 10.58
CA GLN A 27 -13.55 -0.36 11.69
C GLN A 27 -12.03 -0.29 11.63
N ALA A 28 -11.39 -0.37 12.79
CA ALA A 28 -9.94 -0.43 12.86
C ALA A 28 -9.42 -1.79 12.35
N GLN A 29 -8.43 -1.73 11.47
CA GLN A 29 -7.69 -2.87 10.96
C GLN A 29 -6.69 -3.34 12.01
N THR A 30 -6.87 -4.58 12.47
CA THR A 30 -6.04 -5.19 13.52
C THR A 30 -5.26 -6.42 13.03
N GLY A 31 -5.60 -6.95 11.84
CA GLY A 31 -5.00 -8.12 11.23
C GLY A 31 -3.87 -7.80 10.26
N SER A 32 -3.66 -8.68 9.29
CA SER A 32 -2.91 -8.36 8.08
C SER A 32 -3.75 -7.41 7.21
N PHE A 33 -3.10 -6.61 6.37
CA PHE A 33 -3.79 -5.78 5.40
C PHE A 33 -3.03 -5.77 4.08
N VAL A 34 -3.79 -5.81 2.99
CA VAL A 34 -3.26 -5.82 1.63
C VAL A 34 -3.82 -4.63 0.86
N LEU A 35 -2.95 -3.91 0.17
CA LEU A 35 -3.32 -2.79 -0.69
C LEU A 35 -2.76 -3.00 -2.10
N ASP A 36 -3.64 -2.91 -3.09
CA ASP A 36 -3.30 -2.76 -4.50
C ASP A 36 -3.29 -1.26 -4.84
N PHE A 37 -2.17 -0.77 -5.36
CA PHE A 37 -1.94 0.64 -5.62
C PHE A 37 -1.24 0.83 -6.96
N THR A 38 -1.83 1.61 -7.85
CA THR A 38 -1.18 2.02 -9.09
C THR A 38 -0.93 3.51 -9.10
N PHE A 39 0.19 3.92 -9.69
CA PHE A 39 0.41 5.32 -9.98
C PHE A 39 1.16 5.53 -11.30
N SER A 40 0.97 6.71 -11.87
CA SER A 40 1.76 7.21 -13.00
C SER A 40 1.99 8.70 -12.81
N PHE A 41 2.94 9.26 -13.56
CA PHE A 41 3.21 10.68 -13.48
C PHE A 41 3.56 11.29 -14.84
N THR A 42 3.31 12.58 -14.95
CA THR A 42 3.81 13.44 -16.03
C THR A 42 4.77 14.48 -15.46
N GLY A 43 5.66 15.00 -16.30
CA GLY A 43 6.72 15.93 -15.91
C GLY A 43 7.98 15.24 -15.37
N LYS A 44 8.84 16.02 -14.72
CA LYS A 44 10.19 15.59 -14.32
C LYS A 44 10.27 15.38 -12.82
N VAL A 45 10.47 14.13 -12.40
CA VAL A 45 10.80 13.83 -10.99
C VAL A 45 12.16 14.40 -10.61
N GLY A 46 12.17 15.18 -9.53
CA GLY A 46 13.35 15.74 -8.89
C GLY A 46 13.85 14.90 -7.72
N ASN A 47 15.06 15.19 -7.25
CA ASN A 47 15.61 14.50 -6.08
C ASN A 47 14.76 14.78 -4.83
N ASN A 48 14.37 13.73 -4.11
CA ASN A 48 13.44 13.72 -2.97
C ASN A 48 11.98 14.04 -3.30
N ASP A 49 11.57 14.07 -4.56
CA ASP A 49 10.15 14.02 -4.90
C ASP A 49 9.55 12.74 -4.30
N PHE A 50 8.40 12.87 -3.65
CA PHE A 50 7.88 11.84 -2.77
C PHE A 50 6.37 11.65 -2.96
N LEU A 51 5.97 10.39 -3.07
CA LEU A 51 4.61 9.91 -2.92
C LEU A 51 4.63 8.73 -1.96
N GLY A 52 3.82 8.78 -0.92
CA GLY A 52 3.69 7.67 0.01
C GLY A 52 2.24 7.43 0.39
N VAL A 53 1.80 6.19 0.28
CA VAL A 53 0.58 5.73 0.96
C VAL A 53 0.97 5.36 2.39
N TRP A 54 0.37 6.02 3.37
CA TRP A 54 0.63 5.81 4.79
C TRP A 54 -0.56 5.17 5.50
N PHE A 55 -0.27 4.46 6.59
CA PHE A 55 -1.24 3.78 7.43
C PHE A 55 -1.20 4.38 8.84
N GLY A 56 -2.37 4.75 9.37
CA GLY A 56 -2.44 5.37 10.69
C GLY A 56 -3.85 5.49 11.25
N ASN A 57 -3.99 6.31 12.28
CA ASN A 57 -5.27 6.53 12.92
C ASN A 57 -5.73 7.97 12.73
N GLU A 58 -7.03 8.14 12.49
CA GLU A 58 -7.67 9.45 12.45
C GLU A 58 -7.31 10.27 13.71
N GLY A 59 -7.11 11.59 13.53
CA GLY A 59 -6.73 12.50 14.61
C GLY A 59 -5.24 12.51 14.95
N ASN A 60 -4.43 11.57 14.44
CA ASN A 60 -2.98 11.64 14.54
C ASN A 60 -2.40 12.54 13.43
N ASN A 61 -1.97 13.75 13.78
CA ASN A 61 -1.38 14.71 12.85
C ASN A 61 0.00 14.29 12.30
N LYS A 62 0.58 13.20 12.81
CA LYS A 62 1.82 12.58 12.35
C LYS A 62 1.60 11.14 11.86
N ALA A 63 0.38 10.79 11.46
CA ALA A 63 0.09 9.46 10.92
C ALA A 63 0.98 9.09 9.71
N TYR A 64 1.38 10.08 8.93
CA TYR A 64 2.30 9.93 7.80
C TYR A 64 3.72 9.47 8.16
N GLU A 65 4.09 9.46 9.45
CA GLU A 65 5.37 8.94 9.96
C GLU A 65 5.31 7.43 10.30
N GLY A 66 4.10 6.83 10.24
CA GLY A 66 3.87 5.40 10.42
C GLY A 66 4.29 4.56 9.21
N PRO A 67 3.84 3.29 9.11
CA PRO A 67 4.11 2.46 7.94
C PRO A 67 3.68 3.17 6.66
N ASN A 68 4.54 3.15 5.64
CA ASN A 68 4.21 3.69 4.34
C ASN A 68 5.08 3.09 3.22
N PHE A 69 4.57 3.17 2.00
CA PHE A 69 5.24 2.71 0.79
C PHE A 69 4.86 3.62 -0.38
N GLY A 70 5.64 3.56 -1.46
CA GLY A 70 5.42 4.39 -2.65
C GLY A 70 6.75 4.69 -3.32
N PHE A 71 6.94 5.94 -3.74
CA PHE A 71 8.20 6.39 -4.32
C PHE A 71 8.83 7.55 -3.57
N LYS A 72 10.16 7.55 -3.58
CA LYS A 72 11.01 8.66 -3.19
C LYS A 72 12.12 8.71 -4.22
N ALA A 73 12.03 9.67 -5.15
CA ALA A 73 12.99 9.83 -6.21
C ALA A 73 14.38 10.09 -5.61
N ASN A 74 15.34 9.24 -5.95
CA ASN A 74 16.69 9.23 -5.43
C ASN A 74 17.65 9.56 -6.56
N CYS A 75 17.72 10.85 -6.88
CA CYS A 75 18.44 11.34 -8.05
C CYS A 75 19.81 11.89 -7.67
N ASN A 76 20.83 11.54 -8.44
CA ASN A 76 22.15 12.14 -8.32
C ASN A 76 22.18 13.56 -8.90
N GLU A 77 23.32 14.24 -8.78
CA GLU A 77 23.53 15.61 -9.28
C GLU A 77 23.32 15.74 -10.80
N ASN A 78 23.43 14.64 -11.54
CA ASN A 78 23.19 14.59 -12.99
C ASN A 78 21.71 14.32 -13.34
N GLY A 79 20.82 14.26 -12.34
CA GLY A 79 19.40 13.99 -12.53
C GLY A 79 19.07 12.54 -12.90
N THR A 80 20.02 11.61 -12.72
CA THR A 80 19.74 10.17 -12.86
C THR A 80 19.19 9.65 -11.54
N CYS A 81 17.94 9.18 -11.55
CA CYS A 81 17.26 8.60 -10.40
C CYS A 81 17.38 7.07 -10.45
N ALA A 82 17.62 6.45 -9.28
CA ALA A 82 17.74 5.01 -9.19
C ALA A 82 17.20 4.47 -7.86
N ASN A 83 16.55 3.30 -7.94
CA ASN A 83 15.93 2.62 -6.79
C ASN A 83 14.90 3.53 -6.10
N ASP A 84 13.95 4.04 -6.88
CA ASP A 84 13.06 5.11 -6.43
C ASP A 84 11.83 4.62 -5.66
N LEU A 85 11.53 3.33 -5.65
CA LEU A 85 10.42 2.77 -4.90
C LEU A 85 10.88 2.32 -3.53
N PHE A 86 10.03 2.48 -2.52
CA PHE A 86 10.37 2.14 -1.15
C PHE A 86 9.20 1.55 -0.37
N VAL A 87 9.55 0.78 0.66
CA VAL A 87 8.64 0.34 1.71
C VAL A 87 9.28 0.55 3.09
N ARG A 88 8.50 0.94 4.10
CA ARG A 88 8.96 1.10 5.48
C ARG A 88 7.83 0.96 6.50
N THR A 89 8.16 0.48 7.68
CA THR A 89 7.23 0.40 8.83
C THR A 89 7.20 1.67 9.68
N GLY A 90 8.08 2.65 9.40
CA GLY A 90 8.06 3.98 10.01
C GLY A 90 9.28 4.84 9.67
N GLY A 91 9.29 6.09 10.13
CA GLY A 91 10.45 6.98 10.06
C GLY A 91 10.73 7.56 8.66
N SER A 92 11.95 8.06 8.47
CA SER A 92 12.41 8.70 7.21
C SER A 92 13.33 7.83 6.35
N GLY A 93 13.93 6.77 6.92
CA GLY A 93 14.63 5.72 6.19
C GLY A 93 13.66 4.82 5.44
N GLY A 94 14.13 4.08 4.45
CA GLY A 94 13.28 3.16 3.67
C GLY A 94 14.09 2.00 3.11
N HIS A 95 13.41 0.88 2.88
CA HIS A 95 13.94 -0.23 2.11
C HIS A 95 13.59 0.03 0.65
N PHE A 96 14.61 0.36 -0.14
CA PHE A 96 14.44 0.71 -1.54
C PHE A 96 14.51 -0.53 -2.42
N LEU A 97 13.65 -0.57 -3.45
CA LEU A 97 13.62 -1.64 -4.44
C LEU A 97 14.78 -1.46 -5.43
N PRO A 98 15.65 -2.45 -5.64
CA PRO A 98 16.66 -2.38 -6.68
C PRO A 98 16.05 -2.27 -8.08
N ASN A 99 16.62 -1.42 -8.94
CA ASN A 99 16.24 -1.21 -10.34
C ASN A 99 14.80 -0.70 -10.56
N SER A 100 14.22 -0.05 -9.56
CA SER A 100 12.87 0.53 -9.66
C SER A 100 12.91 2.00 -10.08
N ASP A 101 13.63 2.27 -11.16
CA ASP A 101 13.89 3.64 -11.62
C ASP A 101 12.61 4.23 -12.24
N LEU A 102 12.22 5.42 -11.78
CA LEU A 102 11.01 6.08 -12.26
C LEU A 102 11.18 6.65 -13.66
N LYS A 103 10.16 6.45 -14.49
CA LYS A 103 10.08 6.94 -15.87
C LYS A 103 8.72 7.57 -16.10
N GLU A 104 8.74 8.76 -16.67
CA GLU A 104 7.53 9.51 -17.03
C GLU A 104 6.64 8.67 -17.96
N GLY A 105 5.32 8.75 -17.76
CA GLY A 105 4.34 8.05 -18.58
C GLY A 105 4.26 6.54 -18.35
N VAL A 106 5.08 5.96 -17.46
CA VAL A 106 4.97 4.56 -17.04
C VAL A 106 4.00 4.46 -15.87
N THR A 107 3.10 3.49 -15.93
CA THR A 107 2.26 3.10 -14.80
C THR A 107 2.98 2.04 -13.99
N TYR A 108 3.12 2.29 -12.70
CA TYR A 108 3.70 1.39 -11.71
C TYR A 108 2.56 0.74 -10.94
N HIS A 109 2.54 -0.59 -10.89
CA HIS A 109 1.61 -1.36 -10.06
C HIS A 109 2.34 -1.84 -8.81
N LEU A 110 1.98 -1.29 -7.66
CA LEU A 110 2.49 -1.69 -6.37
C LEU A 110 1.44 -2.50 -5.64
N PHE A 111 1.88 -3.59 -5.05
CA PHE A 111 1.06 -4.38 -4.16
C PHE A 111 1.80 -4.51 -2.84
N ALA A 112 1.11 -4.29 -1.73
CA ALA A 112 1.76 -4.14 -0.45
C ALA A 112 0.99 -4.88 0.65
N HIS A 113 1.73 -5.57 1.52
CA HIS A 113 1.19 -6.41 2.58
C HIS A 113 1.77 -5.97 3.92
N LEU A 114 0.95 -5.32 4.74
CA LEU A 114 1.29 -4.83 6.07
C LEU A 114 0.78 -5.83 7.12
N TYR A 115 1.67 -6.38 7.94
CA TYR A 115 1.30 -7.42 8.90
C TYR A 115 2.16 -7.42 10.15
N LYS A 116 1.77 -8.26 11.10
CA LYS A 116 2.41 -8.43 12.40
C LYS A 116 3.03 -9.81 12.48
N SER A 117 4.23 -9.91 13.02
CA SER A 117 4.86 -11.18 13.39
C SER A 117 4.17 -11.86 14.58
N THR A 118 3.43 -11.09 15.39
CA THR A 118 2.67 -11.57 16.56
C THR A 118 1.28 -10.94 16.61
N VAL A 119 0.25 -11.73 16.94
CA VAL A 119 -1.17 -11.31 16.90
C VAL A 119 -1.43 -10.05 17.73
N ASN A 120 -0.85 -9.95 18.93
CA ASN A 120 -1.02 -8.82 19.85
C ASN A 120 0.08 -7.76 19.74
N GLY A 121 0.97 -7.90 18.75
CA GLY A 121 2.09 -7.01 18.49
C GLY A 121 1.69 -5.71 17.79
N VAL A 122 2.72 -4.92 17.47
CA VAL A 122 2.64 -3.83 16.50
C VAL A 122 2.85 -4.37 15.10
N TYR A 123 2.45 -3.60 14.08
CA TYR A 123 2.88 -3.89 12.71
C TYR A 123 4.40 -3.78 12.63
N ASP A 124 5.05 -4.85 12.21
CA ASP A 124 6.51 -4.96 12.18
C ASP A 124 7.04 -5.64 10.91
N ARG A 125 6.15 -5.91 9.96
CA ARG A 125 6.49 -6.43 8.65
C ARG A 125 5.71 -5.69 7.58
N PHE A 126 6.42 -5.28 6.54
CA PHE A 126 5.80 -4.65 5.39
C PHE A 126 6.50 -5.11 4.11
N ASP A 127 5.80 -5.94 3.35
CA ASP A 127 6.24 -6.46 2.06
C ASP A 127 5.65 -5.63 0.92
N MET A 128 6.42 -5.46 -0.16
CA MET A 128 5.99 -4.76 -1.37
C MET A 128 6.48 -5.50 -2.62
N TRP A 129 5.63 -5.56 -3.63
CA TRP A 129 5.90 -6.06 -4.97
C TRP A 129 5.70 -4.95 -6.00
N LEU A 130 6.54 -4.94 -7.04
CA LEU A 130 6.39 -4.11 -8.23
C LEU A 130 5.94 -4.99 -9.40
N ASN A 131 4.78 -4.67 -9.96
CA ASN A 131 4.11 -5.40 -11.03
C ASN A 131 3.93 -6.88 -10.67
N PRO A 132 3.27 -7.19 -9.54
CA PRO A 132 3.12 -8.56 -9.07
C PRO A 132 2.35 -9.42 -10.06
N THR A 133 2.73 -10.68 -10.12
CA THR A 133 1.97 -11.74 -10.77
C THR A 133 0.74 -12.12 -9.95
N ALA A 134 -0.22 -12.80 -10.59
CA ALA A 134 -1.37 -13.35 -9.89
C ALA A 134 -0.99 -14.37 -8.80
N GLU A 135 0.12 -15.09 -8.98
CA GLU A 135 0.63 -16.04 -7.99
C GLU A 135 1.17 -15.32 -6.76
N GLU A 136 1.99 -14.28 -6.94
CA GLU A 136 2.52 -13.47 -5.84
C GLU A 136 1.42 -12.79 -5.02
N MET A 137 0.40 -12.24 -5.70
CA MET A 137 -0.75 -11.64 -5.01
C MET A 137 -1.55 -12.65 -4.18
N GLN A 138 -1.59 -13.92 -4.59
CA GLN A 138 -2.31 -14.98 -3.89
C GLN A 138 -1.49 -15.61 -2.76
N SER A 139 -0.20 -15.86 -2.98
CA SER A 139 0.66 -16.53 -2.02
C SER A 139 1.23 -15.58 -0.98
N LEU A 140 1.31 -14.27 -1.28
CA LEU A 140 2.00 -13.26 -0.48
C LEU A 140 3.47 -13.65 -0.23
N THR A 141 4.11 -14.25 -1.22
CA THR A 141 5.53 -14.65 -1.18
C THR A 141 6.33 -13.96 -2.28
N GLY A 142 7.65 -13.86 -2.11
CA GLY A 142 8.54 -13.34 -3.15
C GLY A 142 8.54 -11.82 -3.26
N ALA A 143 8.34 -11.11 -2.15
CA ALA A 143 8.37 -9.64 -2.14
C ALA A 143 9.67 -9.08 -2.70
N ASP A 144 9.56 -8.02 -3.49
CA ASP A 144 10.71 -7.31 -4.06
C ASP A 144 11.44 -6.47 -3.00
N ALA A 145 10.71 -5.96 -2.01
CA ALA A 145 11.27 -5.40 -0.77
C ALA A 145 10.45 -5.78 0.45
N THR A 146 11.16 -5.86 1.58
CA THR A 146 10.59 -6.13 2.89
C THR A 146 11.20 -5.21 3.93
N ALA A 147 10.35 -4.50 4.68
CA ALA A 147 10.72 -3.82 5.93
C ALA A 147 10.42 -4.73 7.13
N ARG A 148 11.31 -4.75 8.14
CA ARG A 148 11.22 -5.67 9.31
C ARG A 148 11.32 -4.98 10.67
N GLU A 149 11.18 -3.67 10.71
CA GLU A 149 11.27 -2.87 11.92
C GLU A 149 9.91 -2.72 12.59
N ALA A 150 9.89 -2.64 13.93
CA ALA A 150 8.66 -2.36 14.66
C ALA A 150 8.15 -0.95 14.34
N SER A 151 6.90 -0.85 13.89
CA SER A 151 6.18 0.42 13.87
C SER A 151 5.72 0.83 15.27
N SER A 152 5.08 1.99 15.37
CA SER A 152 4.42 2.46 16.60
C SER A 152 2.93 2.09 16.68
N ILE A 153 2.37 1.40 15.68
CA ILE A 153 0.92 1.17 15.58
C ILE A 153 0.54 -0.31 15.74
N LYS A 154 -0.49 -0.57 16.57
CA LYS A 154 -1.10 -1.90 16.75
C LYS A 154 -2.36 -2.09 15.90
N SER A 155 -2.96 -0.99 15.46
CA SER A 155 -4.12 -0.94 14.60
C SER A 155 -4.10 0.37 13.84
N PHE A 156 -4.78 0.41 12.71
CA PHE A 156 -5.00 1.63 11.94
C PHE A 156 -6.45 1.67 11.48
N ASN A 157 -7.03 2.85 11.34
CA ASN A 157 -8.37 3.03 10.76
C ASN A 157 -8.37 4.06 9.64
N THR A 158 -7.20 4.49 9.18
CA THR A 158 -7.04 5.45 8.12
C THR A 158 -5.84 5.07 7.26
N ILE A 159 -6.05 5.10 5.95
CA ILE A 159 -4.97 5.21 4.97
C ILE A 159 -4.98 6.62 4.40
N GLY A 160 -3.81 7.11 4.03
CA GLY A 160 -3.73 8.40 3.38
C GLY A 160 -2.56 8.50 2.43
N ILE A 161 -2.57 9.57 1.65
CA ILE A 161 -1.56 9.88 0.67
C ILE A 161 -0.78 11.08 1.16
N ARG A 162 0.54 10.95 1.10
CA ARG A 162 1.48 12.04 1.33
C ARG A 162 2.22 12.33 0.04
N THR A 163 2.31 13.61 -0.28
CA THR A 163 3.13 14.15 -1.36
C THR A 163 4.14 15.13 -0.79
N ALA A 164 5.38 15.09 -1.27
CA ALA A 164 6.39 16.09 -0.89
C ALA A 164 7.36 16.36 -2.03
N ASN A 165 7.85 17.60 -2.07
CA ASN A 165 8.74 18.14 -3.09
C ASN A 165 8.23 18.03 -4.55
N LEU A 166 6.92 17.86 -4.77
CA LEU A 166 6.35 17.88 -6.12
C LEU A 166 6.40 19.31 -6.67
N ASN A 167 7.35 19.56 -7.57
CA ASN A 167 7.51 20.88 -8.19
C ASN A 167 6.96 20.90 -9.62
N ASP A 168 7.29 19.87 -10.42
CA ASP A 168 6.98 19.79 -11.85
C ASP A 168 6.36 18.43 -12.19
N VAL A 169 5.56 17.86 -11.28
CA VAL A 169 5.00 16.51 -11.40
C VAL A 169 3.50 16.51 -11.14
N GLU A 170 2.71 15.93 -12.05
CA GLU A 170 1.32 15.55 -11.79
C GLU A 170 1.27 14.05 -11.52
N LEU A 171 0.76 13.66 -10.34
CA LEU A 171 0.64 12.26 -9.93
C LEU A 171 -0.79 11.77 -10.09
N HIS A 172 -0.98 10.70 -10.85
CA HIS A 172 -2.26 9.99 -10.93
C HIS A 172 -2.17 8.72 -10.10
N VAL A 173 -3.11 8.51 -9.17
CA VAL A 173 -3.12 7.33 -8.30
C VAL A 173 -4.46 6.62 -8.33
N ASN A 174 -4.43 5.29 -8.25
CA ASN A 174 -5.61 4.47 -7.97
C ASN A 174 -5.25 3.45 -6.91
N ALA A 175 -6.11 3.27 -5.90
CA ALA A 175 -5.91 2.21 -4.93
C ALA A 175 -7.18 1.37 -4.75
N ALA A 176 -7.00 0.08 -4.58
CA ALA A 176 -8.06 -0.86 -4.24
C ALA A 176 -7.59 -1.72 -3.07
N GLU A 177 -8.41 -1.82 -2.03
CA GLU A 177 -8.20 -2.85 -1.01
C GLU A 177 -8.56 -4.21 -1.62
N VAL A 178 -7.67 -5.18 -1.45
CA VAL A 178 -7.92 -6.55 -1.92
C VAL A 178 -8.64 -7.31 -0.81
N PRO A 179 -9.84 -7.86 -1.07
CA PRO A 179 -10.56 -8.62 -0.07
C PRO A 179 -9.68 -9.74 0.49
N GLU A 180 -9.55 -9.79 1.82
CA GLU A 180 -8.68 -10.79 2.45
C GLU A 180 -9.00 -12.21 1.95
N PRO A 181 -7.99 -13.05 1.68
CA PRO A 181 -8.18 -14.45 1.28
C PRO A 181 -9.10 -15.22 2.24
N SER A 182 -9.06 -14.89 3.54
CA SER A 182 -9.92 -15.41 4.60
C SER A 182 -11.41 -15.25 4.28
N SER A 183 -11.79 -14.09 3.76
CA SER A 183 -13.18 -13.75 3.44
C SER A 183 -13.67 -14.51 2.22
N VAL A 184 -12.80 -14.74 1.23
CA VAL A 184 -13.09 -15.56 0.05
C VAL A 184 -13.22 -17.04 0.44
N ALA A 185 -12.31 -17.54 1.28
CA ALA A 185 -12.35 -18.92 1.76
C ALA A 185 -13.61 -19.21 2.59
N LEU A 186 -14.03 -18.30 3.49
CA LEU A 186 -15.28 -18.43 4.24
C LEU A 186 -16.51 -18.37 3.33
N LEU A 187 -16.51 -17.52 2.30
CA LEU A 187 -17.60 -17.47 1.32
C LEU A 187 -17.70 -18.79 0.53
N GLY A 188 -16.55 -19.34 0.13
CA GLY A 188 -16.46 -20.65 -0.52
C GLY A 188 -16.94 -21.79 0.37
N LEU A 189 -16.58 -21.79 1.65
CA LEU A 189 -17.06 -22.77 2.64
C LEU A 189 -18.56 -22.64 2.92
N ALA A 190 -19.09 -21.42 2.99
CA ALA A 190 -20.52 -21.18 3.17
C ALA A 190 -21.34 -21.69 1.97
N LEU A 191 -20.84 -21.46 0.74
CA LEU A 191 -21.45 -21.98 -0.48
C LEU A 191 -21.35 -23.51 -0.57
N ALA A 192 -20.22 -24.10 -0.19
CA ALA A 192 -20.06 -25.56 -0.11
C ALA A 192 -21.02 -26.18 0.93
N GLY A 193 -21.20 -25.53 2.09
CA GLY A 193 -22.17 -25.94 3.11
C GLY A 193 -23.63 -25.88 2.62
N LEU A 194 -23.98 -24.87 1.82
CA LEU A 194 -25.30 -24.76 1.19
C LEU A 194 -25.53 -25.80 0.08
N ALA A 195 -24.49 -26.16 -0.67
CA ALA A 195 -24.57 -27.22 -1.68
C ALA A 195 -24.72 -28.62 -1.06
N LEU A 196 -24.01 -28.90 0.04
CA LEU A 196 -24.09 -30.17 0.77
C LEU A 196 -25.41 -30.33 1.54
N SER A 197 -25.97 -29.24 2.08
CA SER A 197 -27.28 -29.28 2.77
C SER A 197 -28.44 -29.55 1.81
N ARG A 198 -28.35 -29.17 0.53
CA ARG A 198 -29.35 -29.52 -0.50
C ARG A 198 -29.33 -31.00 -0.89
N ARG A 199 -28.19 -31.70 -0.80
CA ARG A 199 -28.10 -33.13 -1.13
C ARG A 199 -28.71 -34.07 -0.07
N LYS A 200 -29.04 -33.58 1.13
CA LYS A 200 -29.72 -34.37 2.17
C LYS A 200 -31.26 -34.29 2.12
N ARG A 201 -31.84 -33.62 1.11
CA ARG A 201 -33.29 -33.47 0.92
C ARG A 201 -33.81 -34.05 -0.41
N ALA A 202 -33.04 -34.91 -1.08
CA ALA A 202 -33.49 -35.69 -2.22
C ALA A 202 -33.52 -37.17 -1.83
#